data_AF-A0A0R3R878-F1
#
_entry.id   AF-A0A0R3R878-F1
#
_cell.length_a   1.000
_cell.length_b   1.000
_cell.length_c   1.000
_cell.angle_alpha   90.00
_cell.angle_beta   90.00
_cell.angle_gamma   90.00
#
_symmetry.space_group_name_H-M   'P 1'
#
loop_
_entity.id
_entity.type
_entity.pdbx_description
1 polymer ?
#
loop_
_entity_poly.entity_id
_entity_poly.type
_entity_poly.pdbx_seq_one_letter_code
_entity_poly.pdbx_strand_id
1 'polypeptide(L)' 'QICFEPFKQNIRIPKLLPCGHSFCNDCITALKFNSICICKCPICRHSFPLRYDTKFPTNYSLLGLFVFICFCF' A
#
# COMPACT_ATOMS: atom_id res chain seq x y z
N GLN A 1 6.47 -8.58 9.14
CA GLN A 1 7.72 -8.28 8.41
C GLN A 1 7.36 -7.58 7.09
N ILE A 2 8.18 -6.65 6.60
CA ILE A 2 7.98 -5.97 5.30
C ILE A 2 8.89 -6.65 4.28
N CYS A 3 8.39 -6.91 3.07
CA CYS A 3 9.14 -7.70 2.09
C CYS A 3 10.24 -6.93 1.35
N PHE A 4 10.23 -5.59 1.30
CA PHE A 4 11.19 -4.74 0.53
C PHE A 4 11.37 -5.15 -0.94
N GLU A 5 10.46 -5.97 -1.45
CA GLU A 5 10.48 -6.51 -2.80
C GLU A 5 9.85 -5.52 -3.81
N PRO A 6 10.22 -5.59 -5.10
CA PRO A 6 9.60 -4.77 -6.13
C PRO A 6 8.10 -5.06 -6.26
N PHE A 7 7.31 -3.99 -6.42
CA PHE A 7 5.87 -4.06 -6.62
C PHE A 7 5.52 -4.67 -7.98
N LYS A 8 4.45 -5.48 -8.03
CA LYS A 8 3.98 -6.17 -9.23
C LYS A 8 2.46 -6.17 -9.25
N GLN A 9 1.84 -5.88 -10.40
CA GLN A 9 0.39 -5.69 -10.55
C GLN A 9 -0.46 -6.86 -10.04
N ASN A 10 0.04 -8.09 -10.11
CA ASN A 10 -0.77 -9.28 -9.78
C ASN A 10 -0.38 -9.95 -8.45
N ILE A 11 0.83 -9.70 -7.96
CA ILE A 11 1.39 -10.44 -6.81
C ILE A 11 1.65 -9.49 -5.65
N ARG A 12 2.16 -8.28 -5.93
CA ARG A 12 2.60 -7.32 -4.91
C ARG A 12 2.00 -5.96 -5.21
N ILE A 13 0.68 -5.90 -5.06
CA ILE A 13 -0.08 -4.68 -5.32
C ILE A 13 0.27 -3.66 -4.22
N PRO A 14 0.86 -2.50 -4.58
CA PRO A 14 1.19 -1.45 -3.62
C PRO A 14 -0.09 -0.79 -3.14
N LYS A 15 -0.30 -0.79 -1.84
CA LYS A 15 -1.41 -0.16 -1.14
C LYS A 15 -0.90 1.06 -0.39
N LEU A 16 -1.53 2.20 -0.62
CA LEU A 16 -1.16 3.49 -0.07
C LEU A 16 -1.80 3.68 1.31
N LEU A 17 -0.98 3.91 2.33
CA LEU A 17 -1.44 4.30 3.66
C LEU A 17 -1.79 5.79 3.70
N PRO A 18 -2.61 6.21 4.67
CA PRO A 18 -2.96 7.64 4.86
C PRO A 18 -1.74 8.54 5.11
N CYS A 19 -0.61 7.97 5.52
CA CYS A 19 0.64 8.70 5.69
C CYS A 19 1.45 8.90 4.39
N GLY A 20 0.98 8.39 3.25
CA GLY A 20 1.68 8.48 1.95
C GLY A 20 2.65 7.33 1.64
N HIS A 21 2.92 6.44 2.60
CA HIS A 21 3.77 5.26 2.35
C HIS A 21 2.99 4.13 1.70
N SER A 22 3.64 3.39 0.80
CA SER A 22 3.01 2.29 0.08
C SER A 22 3.60 0.94 0.51
N PHE A 23 2.76 -0.05 0.77
CA PHE A 23 3.18 -1.41 1.12
C PHE A 23 2.42 -2.45 0.30
N CYS A 24 3.00 -3.63 0.14
CA CYS A 24 2.33 -4.70 -0.59
C CYS A 24 1.04 -5.15 0.13
N ASN A 25 0.07 -5.71 -0.60
CA ASN A 25 -1.17 -6.21 0.00
C ASN A 25 -0.91 -7.18 1.16
N ASP A 26 0.01 -8.14 0.99
CA ASP A 26 0.37 -9.11 2.04
C ASP A 26 0.98 -8.43 3.27
N CYS A 27 1.83 -7.43 3.04
CA CYS A 27 2.47 -6.62 4.06
C CYS A 27 1.40 -5.88 4.89
N ILE A 28 0.40 -5.31 4.22
CA ILE A 28 -0.74 -4.66 4.87
C ILE A 28 -1.57 -5.68 5.64
N THR A 29 -1.88 -6.83 5.06
CA THR A 29 -2.64 -7.89 5.74
C THR A 29 -1.93 -8.35 7.01
N ALA A 30 -0.60 -8.52 6.96
CA ALA A 30 0.21 -8.83 8.14
C ALA A 30 0.19 -7.70 9.18
N LEU A 31 0.27 -6.44 8.75
CA LEU A 31 0.14 -5.26 9.63
C LEU A 31 -1.23 -5.22 10.31
N LYS A 32 -2.31 -5.50 9.56
CA LYS A 32 -3.68 -5.59 10.07
C LYS A 32 -3.83 -6.74 11.06
N PHE A 33 -3.27 -7.91 10.77
CA PHE A 33 -3.33 -9.06 11.67
C PHE A 33 -2.64 -8.78 13.01
N ASN A 34 -1.54 -8.02 12.99
CA ASN A 34 -0.82 -7.63 14.20
C ASN A 34 -1.43 -6.40 14.91
N SER A 35 -2.49 -5.78 14.36
CA SER A 35 -3.04 -4.52 14.85
C SER A 35 -4.56 -4.60 14.99
N ILE A 36 -5.06 -4.64 16.22
CA ILE A 36 -6.50 -4.86 16.49
C ILE A 36 -7.33 -3.60 16.20
N CYS A 37 -6.82 -2.39 16.53
CA CYS A 37 -7.57 -1.13 16.40
C CYS A 37 -6.79 0.00 15.72
N ILE A 38 -5.47 0.00 15.84
CA ILE A 38 -4.59 1.07 15.37
C ILE A 38 -3.43 0.45 14.62
N CYS A 39 -3.33 0.75 13.33
CA CYS A 39 -2.13 0.39 12.56
C CYS A 39 -1.12 1.54 12.64
N LYS A 40 0.16 1.18 12.70
CA LYS A 40 1.27 2.13 12.62
C LYS A 40 2.03 1.90 11.33
N CYS A 41 2.36 2.99 10.63
CA CYS A 41 3.28 2.93 9.53
C CYS A 41 4.68 2.52 10.04
N PRO A 42 5.32 1.48 9.49
CA PRO A 42 6.65 1.08 9.94
C PRO A 42 7.77 2.04 9.49
N ILE A 43 7.51 2.96 8.55
CA ILE A 43 8.48 3.95 8.07
C ILE A 43 8.41 5.23 8.91
N CYS A 44 7.24 5.88 8.96
CA CYS A 44 7.08 7.17 9.64
C CYS A 44 6.45 7.06 11.05
N ARG A 45 6.10 5.86 11.50
CA ARG A 45 5.41 5.60 12.79
C ARG A 45 4.06 6.29 12.95
N HIS A 46 3.51 6.84 11.87
CA HIS A 46 2.20 7.46 11.86
C HIS A 46 1.12 6.42 12.17
N SER A 47 0.37 6.64 13.24
CA SER A 47 -0.75 5.81 13.67
C SER A 47 -2.04 6.27 13.02
N PHE A 48 -2.81 5.34 12.49
CA PHE A 48 -4.13 5.59 11.93
C PHE A 48 -5.12 4.53 12.41
N PRO A 49 -6.40 4.90 12.59
CA PRO A 49 -7.44 3.97 12.98
C PRO A 49 -7.62 2.93 11.87
N LEU A 50 -7.49 1.66 12.23
CA LEU A 50 -7.69 0.56 11.30
C LEU A 50 -9.09 -0.01 11.54
N ARG A 51 -10.00 0.15 10.58
CA ARG A 51 -11.28 -0.55 10.57
C ARG A 51 -11.13 -1.79 9.70
N TYR A 52 -11.91 -2.84 10.00
CA TYR A 52 -11.96 -4.04 9.19
C TYR A 52 -12.26 -3.72 7.71
N ASP A 53 -13.19 -2.79 7.47
CA ASP A 53 -13.57 -2.33 6.14
C ASP A 53 -12.59 -1.31 5.51
N THR A 54 -11.51 -0.92 6.19
CA THR A 54 -10.57 0.05 5.63
C THR A 54 -9.84 -0.55 4.42
N LYS A 55 -10.27 -0.14 3.23
CA LYS A 55 -9.62 -0.46 1.95
C LYS A 55 -8.63 0.65 1.62
N PHE A 56 -7.35 0.29 1.59
CA PHE A 56 -6.30 1.22 1.14
C PHE A 56 -6.30 1.31 -0.39
N PRO A 57 -6.22 2.53 -0.95
CA PRO A 57 -6.14 2.70 -2.40
C PRO A 57 -4.85 2.09 -2.93
N THR A 58 -4.91 1.57 -4.15
CA THR A 58 -3.72 1.03 -4.84
C THR A 58 -2.91 2.18 -5.44
N ASN A 59 -1.60 2.21 -5.20
CA ASN A 59 -0.71 3.21 -5.79
C ASN A 59 -0.20 2.74 -7.17
N TYR A 60 -0.94 3.07 -8.23
CA TYR A 60 -0.59 2.68 -9.60
C TYR A 60 0.72 3.30 -10.11
N SER A 61 1.16 4.44 -9.56
CA SER A 61 2.44 5.07 -9.93
C SER A 61 3.64 4.19 -9.59
N LEU A 62 3.52 3.33 -8.57
CA LEU A 62 4.58 2.39 -8.17
C LEU A 62 4.57 1.08 -8.96
N LEU A 63 3.51 0.83 -9.74
CA LEU A 63 3.39 -0.36 -10.57
C LEU A 63 4.10 -0.22 -11.92
N GLY A 64 4.78 0.91 -12.17
CA GLY A 64 5.47 1.12 -13.43
C GLY A 64 4.52 1.11 -14.62
N LEU A 65 3.22 1.37 -14.41
CA LEU A 65 2.34 1.80 -15.49
C LEU A 65 2.86 3.16 -15.93
N PHE A 66 3.87 3.13 -16.82
CA PHE A 66 3.94 4.09 -17.91
C PHE A 66 2.59 3.98 -18.59
N VAL A 67 1.66 4.79 -18.13
CA VAL A 67 0.55 5.18 -18.95
C VAL A 67 1.25 5.85 -20.12
N PHE A 68 1.43 5.11 -21.21
CA PHE A 68 1.42 5.66 -22.56
C PHE A 68 0.08 6.40 -22.65
N ILE A 69 -0.03 7.56 -21.99
CA ILE A 69 -0.98 8.56 -22.43
C ILE A 69 -0.29 9.09 -23.68
N CYS A 70 -0.52 8.38 -24.78
CA CYS A 70 -0.70 9.02 -26.06
C CYS A 70 -1.71 10.16 -25.82
N PHE A 71 -1.25 11.34 -25.41
CA PHE A 71 -1.87 12.56 -25.87
C PHE A 71 -1.36 12.77 -27.30
N CYS A 72 -1.96 12.00 -28.21
CA CYS A 72 -2.07 12.40 -29.59
C CYS A 72 -3.21 13.43 -29.59
N PHE A 73 -2.88 14.70 -29.44
CA PHE A 73 -3.70 15.83 -29.91
C PHE A 73 -2.80 17.05 -30.11
#